data_AF-A0A7C4GHF1-F1
#
_entry.id   AF-A0A7C4GHF1-F1
#
_cell.length_a   1.000
_cell.length_b   1.000
_cell.length_c   1.000
_cell.angle_alpha   90.00
_cell.angle_beta   90.00
_cell.angle_gamma   90.00
#
_symmetry.space_group_name_H-M   'P 1'
#
loop_
_entity.id
_entity.type
_entity.pdbx_description
1 polymer ?
#
loop_
_entity_poly.entity_id
_entity_poly.type
_entity_poly.pdbx_seq_one_letter_code
_entity_poly.pdbx_strand_id
1 'polypeptide(L)'
;MKTRVIVWTVVAILVLLVVVLLLSSGRRGRIPVVQLSDLQRRAAAVEAKLAERASEIVRIKATPVANPQALADAEKHLAEATALVQKVKESDNVRQADADLRSAHRLITRLNRELRLAVKTKRTGAP
;
A
#
# COMPACT_ATOMS: atom_id res chain seq x y z
N MET A 1 8.53 63.75 -4.98
CA MET A 1 7.26 63.00 -4.76
C MET A 1 7.30 61.56 -5.27
N LYS A 2 7.93 61.26 -6.42
CA LYS A 2 7.98 59.91 -7.03
C LYS A 2 8.65 58.81 -6.18
N THR A 3 9.71 59.14 -5.45
CA THR A 3 10.44 58.19 -4.58
C THR A 3 9.61 57.65 -3.42
N ARG A 4 8.70 58.47 -2.86
CA ARG A 4 7.81 58.03 -1.77
C ARG A 4 6.79 57.01 -2.26
N VAL A 5 6.29 57.16 -3.48
CA VAL A 5 5.34 56.22 -4.09
C VAL A 5 6.01 54.85 -4.28
N ILE A 6 7.23 54.82 -4.84
CA ILE A 6 7.98 53.58 -5.07
C ILE A 6 8.25 52.84 -3.75
N VAL A 7 8.67 53.55 -2.70
CA VAL A 7 8.93 52.94 -1.38
C VAL A 7 7.65 52.33 -0.80
N TRP A 8 6.52 53.03 -0.90
CA TRP A 8 5.24 52.50 -0.41
C TRP A 8 4.76 51.28 -1.22
N THR A 9 5.00 51.25 -2.53
CA THR A 9 4.68 50.08 -3.36
C THR A 9 5.53 48.86 -2.99
N VAL A 10 6.83 49.04 -2.75
CA VAL A 10 7.72 47.94 -2.33
C VAL A 10 7.31 47.40 -0.96
N VAL A 11 6.98 48.28 -0.01
CA VAL A 11 6.49 47.88 1.32
C VAL A 11 5.17 47.11 1.21
N ALA A 12 4.23 47.58 0.38
CA ALA A 12 2.97 46.88 0.15
C ALA A 12 3.17 45.47 -0.43
N ILE A 13 4.09 45.31 -1.39
CA ILE A 13 4.42 44.00 -1.98
C ILE A 13 5.04 43.07 -0.93
N LEU A 14 5.96 43.59 -0.11
CA LEU A 14 6.61 42.81 0.96
C LEU A 14 5.60 42.31 1.99
N VAL A 15 4.68 43.18 2.42
CA VAL A 15 3.60 42.81 3.35
C VAL A 15 2.69 41.76 2.72
N LEU A 16 2.35 41.90 1.44
CA LEU A 16 1.51 40.94 0.73
C LEU A 16 2.20 39.57 0.60
N LEU A 17 3.50 39.55 0.32
CA LEU A 17 4.33 38.34 0.32
C LEU A 17 4.36 37.68 1.69
N VAL A 18 4.56 38.45 2.76
CA VAL A 18 4.57 37.93 4.13
C VAL A 18 3.20 37.37 4.51
N VAL A 19 2.10 38.05 4.16
CA VAL A 19 0.73 37.57 4.41
C VAL A 19 0.42 36.30 3.63
N VAL A 20 0.80 36.22 2.35
CA VAL A 20 0.69 34.99 1.55
C VAL A 20 1.49 33.86 2.17
N LEU A 21 2.73 34.14 2.57
CA LEU A 21 3.60 33.15 3.19
C LEU A 21 3.07 32.71 4.56
N LEU A 22 2.44 33.60 5.34
CA LEU A 22 1.78 33.27 6.61
C LEU A 22 0.49 32.45 6.39
N LEU A 23 -0.30 32.76 5.37
CA LEU A 23 -1.45 31.93 4.98
C LEU A 23 -1.00 30.54 4.50
N SER A 24 0.11 30.45 3.77
CA SER A 24 0.69 29.17 3.33
C SER A 24 1.33 28.37 4.47
N SER A 25 1.89 29.05 5.48
CA SER A 25 2.50 28.42 6.66
C SER A 25 1.51 28.23 7.82
N GLY A 26 0.22 28.44 7.57
CA GLY A 26 -0.88 28.06 8.44
C GLY A 26 -0.79 26.57 8.79
N ARG A 27 -0.23 26.30 9.97
CA ARG A 27 -0.25 25.04 10.71
C ARG A 27 -1.64 24.41 10.61
N ARG A 28 -1.85 23.55 9.62
CA ARG A 28 -3.00 22.64 9.61
C ARG A 28 -2.53 21.35 10.25
N GLY A 29 -3.11 21.10 11.42
CA GLY A 29 -2.86 19.93 12.24
C GLY A 29 -2.84 18.65 11.42
N ARG A 30 -1.96 17.73 11.83
CA ARG A 30 -1.89 16.36 11.33
C ARG A 30 -3.17 15.61 11.68
N ILE A 31 -4.27 15.90 10.99
CA ILE A 31 -5.21 14.86 10.61
C ILE A 31 -4.35 13.92 9.76
N PRO A 32 -4.29 12.61 10.01
CA PRO A 32 -3.57 11.69 9.14
C PRO A 32 -4.32 11.62 7.81
N VAL A 33 -4.07 12.60 6.95
CA VAL A 33 -4.51 12.56 5.56
C VAL A 33 -3.68 11.43 4.97
N VAL A 34 -4.28 10.27 4.78
CA VAL A 34 -3.63 9.13 4.12
C VAL A 34 -3.18 9.65 2.75
N GLN A 35 -1.88 9.87 2.61
CA GLN A 35 -1.32 10.34 1.35
C GLN A 35 -1.15 9.14 0.42
N LEU A 36 -1.25 9.36 -0.89
CA LEU A 36 -0.93 8.34 -1.90
C LEU A 36 0.48 7.78 -1.69
N SER A 37 1.42 8.61 -1.27
CA SER A 37 2.79 8.21 -0.91
C SER A 37 2.83 7.19 0.24
N ASP A 38 1.97 7.33 1.26
CA ASP A 38 1.88 6.37 2.36
C ASP A 38 1.27 5.05 1.90
N LEU A 39 0.25 5.09 1.03
CA LEU A 39 -0.35 3.90 0.44
C LEU A 39 0.63 3.17 -0.49
N GLN A 40 1.40 3.89 -1.29
CA GLN A 40 2.45 3.32 -2.14
C GLN A 40 3.58 2.69 -1.30
N ARG A 41 3.99 3.34 -0.19
CA ARG A 41 4.94 2.73 0.76
C ARG A 41 4.39 1.45 1.39
N ARG A 42 3.11 1.44 1.77
CA ARG A 42 2.44 0.24 2.28
C ARG A 42 2.32 -0.83 1.19
N ALA A 43 2.03 -0.46 -0.04
CA ALA A 43 1.97 -1.37 -1.19
C ALA A 43 3.33 -2.03 -1.43
N ALA A 44 4.43 -1.29 -1.34
CA ALA A 44 5.79 -1.85 -1.41
C ALA A 44 6.07 -2.85 -0.27
N ALA A 45 5.62 -2.54 0.97
CA ALA A 45 5.74 -3.48 2.08
C ALA A 45 4.89 -4.76 1.88
N VAL A 46 3.71 -4.63 1.25
CA VAL A 46 2.84 -5.77 0.91
C VAL A 46 3.47 -6.60 -0.22
N GLU A 47 4.06 -5.96 -1.22
CA GLU A 47 4.79 -6.63 -2.30
C GLU A 47 5.95 -7.47 -1.77
N ALA A 48 6.74 -6.94 -0.83
CA ALA A 48 7.80 -7.70 -0.17
C ALA A 48 7.26 -8.97 0.52
N LYS A 49 6.10 -8.87 1.18
CA LYS A 49 5.42 -10.03 1.76
C LYS A 49 4.94 -11.01 0.70
N LEU A 50 4.44 -10.54 -0.44
CA LEU A 50 4.02 -11.40 -1.55
C LEU A 50 5.22 -12.14 -2.16
N ALA A 51 6.37 -11.49 -2.31
CA ALA A 51 7.60 -12.13 -2.77
C ALA A 51 8.09 -13.23 -1.80
N GLU A 52 8.00 -12.97 -0.49
CA GLU A 52 8.29 -13.99 0.53
C GLU A 52 7.34 -15.19 0.40
N ARG A 53 6.03 -14.95 0.21
CA ARG A 53 5.04 -16.03 0.01
C ARG A 53 5.22 -16.77 -1.30
N ALA A 54 5.62 -16.10 -2.37
CA ALA A 54 5.94 -16.75 -3.64
C ALA A 54 7.11 -17.73 -3.44
N SER A 55 8.13 -17.31 -2.69
CA SER A 55 9.26 -18.18 -2.34
C SER A 55 8.83 -19.38 -1.49
N GLU A 56 7.91 -19.16 -0.55
CA GLU A 56 7.32 -20.23 0.27
C GLU A 56 6.52 -21.23 -0.57
N ILE A 57 5.71 -20.77 -1.53
CA ILE A 57 5.00 -21.64 -2.49
C ILE A 57 5.99 -22.51 -3.26
N VAL A 58 7.08 -21.93 -3.77
CA VAL A 58 8.12 -22.67 -4.50
C VAL A 58 8.74 -23.75 -3.62
N ARG A 59 9.01 -23.45 -2.34
CA ARG A 59 9.51 -24.44 -1.38
C ARG A 59 8.49 -25.55 -1.11
N ILE A 60 7.21 -25.20 -0.93
CA ILE A 60 6.13 -26.15 -0.70
C ILE A 60 5.96 -27.07 -1.92
N LYS A 61 6.04 -26.53 -3.15
CA LYS A 61 6.02 -27.32 -4.39
C LYS A 61 7.16 -28.33 -4.51
N ALA A 62 8.32 -28.04 -3.91
CA ALA A 62 9.45 -28.96 -3.88
C ALA A 62 9.28 -30.11 -2.88
N THR A 63 8.24 -30.06 -2.04
CA THR A 63 7.89 -31.12 -1.06
C THR A 63 6.58 -31.81 -1.45
N PRO A 64 6.34 -33.05 -1.01
CA PRO A 64 5.06 -33.71 -1.23
C PRO A 64 3.93 -32.93 -0.54
N VAL A 65 3.04 -32.37 -1.36
CA VAL A 65 1.93 -31.51 -0.93
C VAL A 65 0.76 -32.40 -0.49
N ALA A 66 0.23 -32.18 0.71
CA ALA A 66 -0.91 -32.94 1.21
C ALA A 66 -2.23 -32.56 0.51
N ASN A 67 -2.36 -31.30 0.09
CA ASN A 67 -3.50 -30.81 -0.68
C ASN A 67 -3.05 -29.93 -1.86
N PRO A 68 -2.95 -30.48 -3.08
CA PRO A 68 -2.49 -29.73 -4.26
C PRO A 68 -3.50 -28.69 -4.74
N GLN A 69 -4.81 -28.88 -4.46
CA GLN A 69 -5.84 -27.89 -4.79
C GLN A 69 -5.69 -26.62 -3.96
N ALA A 70 -5.43 -26.77 -2.64
CA ALA A 70 -5.15 -25.63 -1.78
C ALA A 70 -3.88 -24.87 -2.24
N LEU A 71 -2.89 -25.55 -2.80
CA LEU A 71 -1.70 -24.90 -3.36
C LEU A 71 -2.02 -24.12 -4.64
N ALA A 72 -2.85 -24.67 -5.53
CA ALA A 72 -3.30 -23.99 -6.72
C ALA A 72 -4.15 -22.74 -6.40
N ASP A 73 -5.02 -22.82 -5.39
CA ASP A 73 -5.81 -21.67 -4.92
C ASP A 73 -4.90 -20.60 -4.29
N ALA A 74 -3.88 -21.02 -3.54
CA ALA A 74 -2.87 -20.12 -3.00
C ALA A 74 -2.14 -19.36 -4.11
N GLU A 75 -1.74 -20.02 -5.19
CA GLU A 75 -1.11 -19.37 -6.34
C GLU A 75 -2.01 -18.34 -7.02
N LYS A 76 -3.31 -18.66 -7.19
CA LYS A 76 -4.28 -17.70 -7.74
C LYS A 76 -4.41 -16.47 -6.84
N HIS A 77 -4.59 -16.67 -5.54
CA HIS A 77 -4.69 -15.56 -4.59
C HIS A 77 -3.41 -14.73 -4.51
N LEU A 78 -2.23 -15.35 -4.68
CA LEU A 78 -0.97 -14.62 -4.79
C LEU A 78 -0.93 -13.74 -6.04
N ALA A 79 -1.31 -14.27 -7.20
CA ALA A 79 -1.37 -13.53 -8.47
C ALA A 79 -2.40 -12.39 -8.44
N GLU A 80 -3.57 -12.62 -7.82
CA GLU A 80 -4.59 -11.59 -7.64
C GLU A 80 -4.11 -10.48 -6.69
N ALA A 81 -3.44 -10.85 -5.59
CA ALA A 81 -2.90 -9.88 -4.65
C ALA A 81 -1.77 -9.04 -5.25
N THR A 82 -0.88 -9.63 -6.07
CA THR A 82 0.16 -8.86 -6.77
C THR A 82 -0.44 -7.91 -7.79
N ALA A 83 -1.45 -8.34 -8.55
CA ALA A 83 -2.16 -7.48 -9.50
C ALA A 83 -2.84 -6.28 -8.80
N LEU A 84 -3.45 -6.49 -7.63
CA LEU A 84 -4.04 -5.40 -6.84
C LEU A 84 -2.97 -4.44 -6.30
N VAL A 85 -1.86 -4.95 -5.79
CA VAL A 85 -0.74 -4.10 -5.33
C VAL A 85 -0.17 -3.26 -6.47
N GLN A 86 -0.12 -3.80 -7.68
CA GLN A 86 0.32 -3.05 -8.86
C GLN A 86 -0.69 -1.95 -9.25
N LYS A 87 -1.99 -2.23 -9.20
CA LYS A 87 -3.04 -1.20 -9.35
C LYS A 87 -2.93 -0.10 -8.30
N VAL A 88 -2.55 -0.42 -7.07
CA VAL A 88 -2.30 0.58 -6.02
C VAL A 88 -1.14 1.51 -6.38
N LYS A 89 -0.09 1.01 -7.06
CA LYS A 89 1.03 1.84 -7.51
C LYS A 89 0.66 2.76 -8.67
N GLU A 90 -0.20 2.28 -9.56
CA GLU A 90 -0.63 2.98 -10.78
C GLU A 90 -1.84 3.91 -10.56
N SER A 91 -2.53 3.80 -9.42
CA SER A 91 -3.73 4.59 -9.14
C SER A 91 -3.43 5.95 -8.52
N ASP A 92 -4.04 7.00 -9.07
CA ASP A 92 -3.97 8.37 -8.54
C ASP A 92 -5.07 8.67 -7.50
N ASN A 93 -5.96 7.70 -7.25
CA ASN A 93 -7.10 7.86 -6.34
C ASN A 93 -6.87 7.15 -5.01
N VAL A 94 -6.69 7.94 -3.93
CA VAL A 94 -6.46 7.45 -2.56
C VAL A 94 -7.50 6.43 -2.11
N ARG A 95 -8.78 6.65 -2.41
CA ARG A 95 -9.87 5.76 -1.97
C ARG A 95 -9.82 4.42 -2.69
N GLN A 96 -9.51 4.45 -3.98
CA GLN A 96 -9.36 3.23 -4.79
C GLN A 96 -8.12 2.45 -4.34
N ALA A 97 -6.99 3.15 -4.18
CA ALA A 97 -5.75 2.59 -3.67
C ALA A 97 -5.90 1.93 -2.28
N ASP A 98 -6.62 2.58 -1.34
CA ASP A 98 -6.88 1.99 -0.02
C ASP A 98 -7.82 0.77 -0.10
N ALA A 99 -8.84 0.81 -0.95
CA ALA A 99 -9.74 -0.33 -1.17
C ALA A 99 -8.99 -1.54 -1.77
N ASP A 100 -8.14 -1.30 -2.76
CA ASP A 100 -7.33 -2.32 -3.43
C ASP A 100 -6.25 -2.89 -2.51
N LEU A 101 -5.65 -2.06 -1.65
CA LEU A 101 -4.70 -2.54 -0.64
C LEU A 101 -5.39 -3.41 0.42
N ARG A 102 -6.61 -3.06 0.81
CA ARG A 102 -7.42 -3.88 1.74
C ARG A 102 -7.84 -5.20 1.12
N SER A 103 -8.24 -5.22 -0.16
CA SER A 103 -8.57 -6.45 -0.86
C SER A 103 -7.34 -7.36 -1.00
N ALA A 104 -6.18 -6.79 -1.34
CA ALA A 104 -4.91 -7.52 -1.34
C ALA A 104 -4.60 -8.13 0.04
N HIS A 105 -4.83 -7.38 1.13
CA HIS A 105 -4.61 -7.89 2.49
C HIS A 105 -5.51 -9.09 2.84
N ARG A 106 -6.78 -9.05 2.40
CA ARG A 106 -7.72 -10.18 2.58
C ARG A 106 -7.24 -11.42 1.83
N LEU A 107 -6.77 -11.24 0.59
CA LEU A 107 -6.23 -12.33 -0.23
C LEU A 107 -4.99 -12.95 0.41
N ILE A 108 -4.07 -12.13 0.96
CA ILE A 108 -2.89 -12.63 1.68
C ILE A 108 -3.29 -13.47 2.90
N THR A 109 -4.38 -13.12 3.57
CA THR A 109 -4.88 -13.89 4.71
C THR A 109 -5.43 -15.25 4.26
N ARG A 110 -6.15 -15.29 3.13
CA ARG A 110 -6.65 -16.53 2.51
C ARG A 110 -5.51 -17.42 2.02
N LEU A 111 -4.57 -16.83 1.29
CA LEU A 111 -3.31 -17.43 0.86
C LEU A 111 -2.63 -18.14 2.03
N ASN A 112 -2.40 -17.45 3.16
CA ASN A 112 -1.76 -18.05 4.33
C ASN A 112 -2.53 -19.24 4.90
N ARG A 113 -3.87 -19.21 4.84
CA ARG A 113 -4.71 -20.32 5.28
C ARG A 113 -4.55 -21.52 4.33
N GLU A 114 -4.56 -21.26 3.02
CA GLU A 114 -4.43 -22.29 1.98
C GLU A 114 -3.05 -22.93 1.97
N LEU A 115 -1.98 -22.15 2.13
CA LEU A 115 -0.62 -22.68 2.29
C LEU A 115 -0.53 -23.61 3.50
N ARG A 116 -1.16 -23.25 4.62
CA ARG A 116 -1.26 -24.13 5.78
C ARG A 116 -2.03 -25.40 5.48
N LEU A 117 -3.13 -25.32 4.72
CA LEU A 117 -3.92 -26.51 4.32
C LEU A 117 -3.15 -27.41 3.34
N ALA A 118 -2.38 -26.82 2.43
CA ALA A 118 -1.55 -27.53 1.47
C ALA A 118 -0.45 -28.35 2.17
N VAL A 119 0.12 -27.82 3.24
CA VAL A 119 1.21 -28.47 4.02
C VAL A 119 0.68 -29.36 5.15
N LYS A 120 -0.48 -29.03 5.74
CA LYS A 120 -1.02 -29.78 6.87
C LYS A 120 -1.49 -31.16 6.41
N THR A 121 -0.58 -32.12 6.50
CA THR A 121 -0.87 -33.55 6.45
C THR A 121 -2.00 -33.87 7.41
N LYS A 122 -3.06 -34.48 6.90
CA LYS A 122 -4.18 -34.99 7.66
C LYS A 122 -3.61 -35.98 8.71
N ARG A 123 -3.37 -35.54 9.95
CA ARG A 123 -3.30 -36.45 11.11
C ARG A 123 -4.71 -36.97 11.34
N THR A 124 -5.17 -37.86 10.48
CA THR A 124 -6.36 -38.69 10.72
C THR A 124 -6.00 -40.11 10.32
N GLY A 125 -5.84 -40.95 11.34
CA GLY A 125 -5.39 -42.35 11.27
C GLY A 125 -4.02 -42.48 11.95
N ALA A 126 -3.82 -43.25 13.01
CA ALA A 126 -4.62 -44.32 13.63
C ALA A 126 -3.92 -44.70 14.96
N PRO A 127 -4.39 -45.70 15.74
CA PRO A 127 -5.74 -46.27 15.88
C PRO A 127 -6.56 -45.67 17.03
#